data_AF-A0A6V7I6P0-F1
#
_entry.id   AF-A0A6V7I6P0-F1
#
_cell.length_a   1.000
_cell.length_b   1.000
_cell.length_c   1.000
_cell.angle_alpha   90.00
_cell.angle_beta   90.00
_cell.angle_gamma   90.00
#
_symmetry.space_group_name_H-M   'P 1'
#
loop_
_entity.id
_entity.type
_entity.pdbx_description
1 polymer ?
#
loop_
_entity_poly.entity_id
_entity_poly.type
_entity_poly.pdbx_seq_one_letter_code
_entity_poly.pdbx_strand_id
1 'polypeptide(L)' 'QCIGPLGMESGAIPDEDITASSSFDSGNVGPRQA' A
#
# COMPACT_ATOMS: atom_id res chain seq x y z
N GLN A 1 2.47 3.29 -24.12
CA GLN A 1 3.27 3.25 -22.88
C GLN A 1 2.33 3.00 -21.71
N CYS A 2 2.56 1.96 -20.90
CA CYS A 2 1.69 1.55 -19.79
C CYS A 2 2.50 1.34 -18.50
N ILE A 3 3.32 2.33 -18.16
CA ILE A 3 4.29 2.26 -17.04
C ILE A 3 4.14 3.45 -16.07
N GLY A 4 3.01 4.17 -16.15
CA GLY A 4 2.74 5.27 -15.24
C GLY A 4 2.44 4.77 -13.83
N PRO A 5 2.79 5.53 -12.77
CA PRO A 5 2.41 5.19 -11.40
C PRO A 5 0.89 5.23 -11.24
N LEU A 6 0.35 4.32 -10.44
CA LEU A 6 -1.10 4.13 -10.30
C LEU A 6 -1.70 4.81 -9.07
N GLY A 7 -0.90 5.17 -8.05
CA GLY A 7 -1.42 5.97 -6.95
C GLY A 7 -0.93 5.65 -5.54
N MET A 8 -0.08 4.64 -5.34
CA MET A 8 0.44 4.30 -4.00
C MET A 8 1.19 5.50 -3.38
N GLU A 9 2.23 6.01 -4.06
CA GLU A 9 3.05 7.12 -3.57
C GLU A 9 2.29 8.46 -3.53
N SER A 10 1.41 8.70 -4.51
CA SER A 10 0.67 9.96 -4.59
C SER A 10 -0.58 10.00 -3.70
N GLY A 11 -0.92 8.90 -3.02
CA GLY A 11 -2.14 8.75 -2.22
C GLY A 11 -3.44 8.69 -3.03
N ALA A 12 -3.36 8.47 -4.36
CA ALA A 12 -4.55 8.21 -5.17
C ALA A 12 -5.11 6.79 -4.92
N ILE A 13 -4.26 5.88 -4.42
CA ILE A 13 -4.67 4.65 -3.74
C ILE A 13 -4.42 4.88 -2.25
N PRO A 14 -5.46 5.00 -1.41
CA PRO A 14 -5.30 5.26 0.00
C PRO A 14 -4.91 4.00 0.79
N ASP A 15 -4.25 4.18 1.95
CA ASP A 15 -3.82 3.08 2.83
C ASP A 15 -4.96 2.15 3.28
N GLU A 16 -6.20 2.65 3.30
CA GLU A 16 -7.39 1.86 3.61
C GLU A 16 -7.71 0.79 2.57
N ASP A 17 -7.27 0.99 1.33
CA ASP A 17 -7.43 0.03 0.23
C ASP A 17 -6.29 -1.00 0.18
N ILE A 18 -5.20 -0.80 0.93
CA ILE A 18 -4.07 -1.73 0.97
C ILE A 18 -4.31 -2.80 2.04
N THR A 19 -4.43 -4.05 1.59
CA THR A 19 -4.73 -5.19 2.45
C THR A 19 -3.73 -6.33 2.23
N ALA A 20 -3.53 -7.15 3.27
CA ALA A 20 -2.70 -8.34 3.21
C ALA A 20 -3.34 -9.43 4.09
N SER A 21 -3.13 -10.70 3.74
CA SER A 21 -3.68 -11.84 4.50
C SER A 21 -3.07 -11.96 5.91
N SER A 22 -1.87 -11.43 6.12
CA SER A 22 -1.18 -11.38 7.41
C SER A 22 -0.10 -10.30 7.40
N SER A 23 0.39 -9.94 8.58
CA SER A 23 1.59 -9.12 8.78
C SER A 23 2.36 -9.66 9.98
N PHE A 24 3.69 -9.52 9.97
CA PHE A 24 4.51 -9.93 11.11
C PHE A 24 4.33 -8.97 12.29
N ASP A 25 4.22 -7.67 12.00
CA ASP A 25 3.88 -6.63 12.95
C ASP A 25 3.05 -5.56 12.24
N SER A 26 1.86 -5.28 12.76
CA SER A 26 0.92 -4.34 12.13
C SER A 26 1.38 -2.87 12.20
N GLY A 27 2.38 -2.54 13.03
CA GLY A 27 2.90 -1.17 13.19
C GLY A 27 4.16 -0.87 12.39
N ASN A 28 4.98 -1.89 12.13
CA ASN A 28 6.31 -1.77 11.54
C ASN A 28 6.48 -2.53 10.21
N VAL A 29 5.64 -3.54 9.90
CA VAL A 29 5.61 -4.19 8.57
C VAL A 29 4.18 -4.57 8.12
N GLY A 30 3.20 -3.71 8.40
CA GLY A 30 1.81 -3.84 7.97
C GLY A 30 1.59 -3.41 6.50
N PRO A 31 0.41 -3.69 5.92
CA PRO A 31 0.10 -3.39 4.52
C PRO A 31 0.14 -1.90 4.18
N ARG A 32 0.04 -1.01 5.18
CA ARG A 32 0.03 0.45 5.02
C ARG A 32 1.43 1.07 4.92
N GLN A 33 2.47 0.26 4.88
CA GLN A 33 3.86 0.71 4.86
C GLN A 33 4.50 0.59 3.47
N ALA A 34 3.68 0.85 2.44
CA ALA A 34 4.08 0.85 1.05
C ALA A 34 4.93 2.07 0.67
#